data_AF-A0AAU1XDW7-F1
#
_entry.id   AF-A0AAU1XDW7-F1
#
_cell.length_a   1.000
_cell.length_b   1.000
_cell.length_c   1.000
_cell.angle_alpha   90.00
_cell.angle_beta   90.00
_cell.angle_gamma   90.00
#
_symmetry.space_group_name_H-M   'P 1'
#
loop_
_entity.id
_entity.type
_entity.pdbx_description
1 polymer ?
#
loop_
_entity_poly.entity_id
_entity_poly.type
_entity_poly.pdbx_seq_one_letter_code
_entity_poly.pdbx_strand_id
1 'polypeptide(L)'
;MPQEPAARVPGAWPTLPPITSWPEYGTPEFYAADPFSREKRFSVFVAAEQWRLQGVALDELDDVEWYVHTFGDARRMAAQILAATNRIRGFQEIREARQVKRAPHVLTATPGWPPIRIPGSNGRYLTYNDQRQEAA
;
A
#
# COMPACT_ATOMS: atom_id res chain seq x y z
N MET A 1 -56.36 26.92 1.94
CA MET A 1 -56.34 25.45 1.83
C MET A 1 -54.90 24.98 1.96
N PRO A 2 -54.43 24.57 3.16
CA PRO A 2 -53.13 23.94 3.28
C PRO A 2 -53.16 22.58 2.56
N GLN A 3 -52.20 22.34 1.66
CA GLN A 3 -52.06 21.05 1.00
C GLN A 3 -51.55 20.02 2.00
N GLU A 4 -52.33 18.95 2.14
CA GLU A 4 -52.02 17.78 2.95
C GLU A 4 -50.76 17.09 2.38
N PRO A 5 -49.73 16.80 3.20
CA PRO A 5 -48.53 16.13 2.72
C PRO A 5 -48.89 14.69 2.35
N ALA A 6 -48.76 14.35 1.06
CA ALA A 6 -49.02 13.02 0.53
C ALA A 6 -48.35 11.95 1.40
N ALA A 7 -49.18 11.04 1.93
CA ALA A 7 -48.76 9.94 2.77
C ALA A 7 -47.67 9.11 2.07
N ARG A 8 -46.52 8.96 2.75
CA ARG A 8 -45.40 8.13 2.30
C ARG A 8 -45.87 6.67 2.28
N VAL A 9 -45.99 6.08 1.11
CA VAL A 9 -46.38 4.66 0.97
C VAL A 9 -45.35 3.79 1.71
N PRO A 10 -45.74 3.06 2.78
CA PRO A 10 -44.83 2.17 3.48
C PRO A 10 -44.46 1.01 2.55
N GLY A 11 -43.17 0.87 2.24
CA GLY A 11 -42.63 -0.23 1.41
C GLY A 11 -42.07 0.20 0.05
N ALA A 12 -42.24 1.45 -0.37
CA ALA A 12 -41.57 1.96 -1.57
C ALA A 12 -40.13 2.39 -1.20
N TRP A 13 -39.15 1.51 -1.47
CA TRP A 13 -37.76 1.93 -1.47
C TRP A 13 -37.60 3.09 -2.47
N PRO A 14 -36.93 4.20 -2.10
CA PRO A 14 -36.67 5.27 -3.05
C PRO A 14 -35.90 4.67 -4.23
N THR A 15 -36.52 4.65 -5.40
CA THR A 15 -35.87 4.18 -6.63
C THR A 15 -34.81 5.21 -7.00
N LEU A 16 -33.54 4.91 -6.69
CA LEU A 16 -32.44 5.74 -7.14
C LEU A 16 -32.32 5.63 -8.67
N PRO A 17 -31.98 6.72 -9.37
CA PRO A 17 -31.76 6.66 -10.82
C PRO A 17 -30.67 5.64 -11.14
N PRO A 18 -30.67 4.94 -12.29
CA PRO A 18 -29.60 4.01 -12.64
C PRO A 18 -28.24 4.72 -12.73
N ILE A 19 -27.15 4.04 -12.35
CA ILE A 19 -25.79 4.54 -12.58
C ILE A 19 -25.44 4.25 -14.04
N THR A 20 -25.15 5.29 -14.81
CA THR A 20 -24.79 5.16 -16.23
C THR A 20 -23.33 5.47 -16.51
N SER A 21 -22.60 6.02 -15.53
CA SER A 21 -21.17 6.31 -15.61
C SER A 21 -20.51 6.20 -14.24
N TRP A 22 -19.28 5.68 -14.20
CA TRP A 22 -18.47 5.57 -12.99
C TRP A 22 -16.97 5.64 -13.36
N PRO A 23 -16.09 6.11 -12.45
CA PRO A 23 -14.66 6.08 -12.69
C PRO A 23 -14.15 4.65 -12.71
N GLU A 24 -13.14 4.34 -13.51
CA GLU A 24 -12.51 3.01 -13.50
C GLU A 24 -11.73 2.80 -12.19
N TYR A 25 -11.84 1.60 -11.60
CA TYR A 25 -11.21 1.32 -10.32
C TYR A 25 -9.68 1.43 -10.40
N GLY A 26 -9.08 2.11 -9.43
CA GLY A 26 -7.63 2.27 -9.34
C GLY A 26 -7.04 3.35 -10.24
N THR A 27 -7.83 4.08 -11.02
CA THR A 27 -7.35 5.24 -11.78
C THR A 27 -7.27 6.51 -10.91
N PRO A 28 -6.52 7.55 -11.34
CA PRO A 28 -6.49 8.84 -10.63
C PRO A 28 -7.89 9.43 -10.41
N GLU A 29 -8.79 9.29 -11.38
CA GLU A 29 -10.18 9.75 -11.31
C GLU A 29 -10.95 9.03 -10.19
N PHE A 30 -10.74 7.72 -10.01
CA PHE A 30 -11.31 6.97 -8.90
C PHE A 30 -10.79 7.44 -7.55
N TYR A 31 -9.49 7.70 -7.44
CA TYR A 31 -8.91 8.21 -6.19
C TYR A 31 -9.40 9.63 -5.87
N ALA A 32 -9.60 10.47 -6.89
CA ALA A 32 -10.11 11.83 -6.75
C ALA A 32 -11.63 11.89 -6.43
N ALA A 33 -12.41 10.86 -6.78
CA ALA A 33 -13.85 10.82 -6.55
C ALA A 33 -14.23 10.78 -5.05
N ASP A 34 -15.38 11.34 -4.70
CA ASP A 34 -15.92 11.34 -3.33
C ASP A 34 -16.05 9.90 -2.78
N PRO A 35 -15.44 9.58 -1.61
CA PRO A 35 -15.54 8.28 -0.95
C PRO A 35 -16.97 7.78 -0.71
N PHE A 36 -17.94 8.69 -0.55
CA PHE A 36 -19.33 8.32 -0.29
C PHE A 36 -20.21 8.29 -1.54
N SER A 37 -19.67 8.68 -2.70
CA SER A 37 -20.39 8.62 -3.97
C SER A 37 -20.78 7.18 -4.32
N ARG A 38 -21.97 7.06 -4.88
CA ARG A 38 -22.52 5.77 -5.30
C ARG A 38 -21.75 5.21 -6.49
N GLU A 39 -21.28 6.10 -7.37
CA GLU A 39 -20.49 5.82 -8.57
C GLU A 39 -19.17 5.17 -8.19
N LYS A 40 -18.44 5.73 -7.21
CA LYS A 40 -17.17 5.15 -6.74
C LYS A 40 -17.36 3.78 -6.10
N ARG A 41 -18.43 3.58 -5.32
CA ARG A 41 -18.77 2.26 -4.77
C ARG A 41 -19.10 1.26 -5.87
N PHE A 42 -19.80 1.71 -6.92
CA PHE A 42 -20.10 0.88 -8.06
C PHE A 42 -18.85 0.44 -8.82
N SER A 43 -17.85 1.32 -8.98
CA SER A 43 -16.54 0.96 -9.53
C SER A 43 -15.88 -0.21 -8.80
N VAL A 44 -15.98 -0.23 -7.45
CA VAL A 44 -15.44 -1.32 -6.63
C VAL A 44 -16.16 -2.64 -6.92
N PHE A 45 -17.50 -2.62 -7.04
CA PHE A 45 -18.27 -3.83 -7.39
C PHE A 45 -17.93 -4.34 -8.79
N VAL A 46 -17.82 -3.44 -9.78
CA VAL A 46 -17.43 -3.81 -11.14
C VAL A 46 -16.04 -4.45 -11.15
N ALA A 47 -15.08 -3.86 -10.45
CA ALA A 47 -13.72 -4.41 -10.36
C ALA A 47 -13.69 -5.77 -9.66
N ALA A 48 -14.46 -5.95 -8.59
CA ALA A 48 -14.56 -7.23 -7.88
C ALA A 48 -15.17 -8.32 -8.77
N GLU A 49 -16.19 -8.00 -9.56
CA GLU A 49 -16.80 -8.95 -10.49
C GLU A 49 -15.88 -9.27 -11.66
N GLN A 50 -15.17 -8.28 -12.20
CA GLN A 50 -14.11 -8.51 -13.19
C GLN A 50 -13.04 -9.44 -12.64
N TRP A 51 -12.59 -9.22 -11.40
CA TRP A 51 -11.62 -10.11 -10.76
C TRP A 51 -12.15 -11.52 -10.56
N ARG A 52 -13.41 -11.68 -10.15
CA ARG A 52 -14.06 -12.99 -10.01
C ARG A 52 -14.10 -13.73 -11.35
N LEU A 53 -14.50 -13.04 -12.42
CA LEU A 53 -14.57 -13.60 -13.77
C LEU A 53 -13.19 -13.92 -14.33
N GLN A 54 -12.21 -13.05 -14.11
CA GLN A 54 -10.82 -13.30 -14.49
C GLN A 54 -10.22 -14.46 -13.70
N GLY A 55 -10.48 -14.56 -12.39
CA GLY A 55 -10.04 -15.69 -11.56
C GLY A 55 -10.49 -17.04 -12.10
N VAL A 56 -11.74 -17.14 -12.56
CA VAL A 56 -12.26 -18.36 -13.22
C VAL A 56 -11.51 -18.68 -14.52
N ALA A 57 -11.10 -17.68 -15.29
CA ALA A 57 -10.31 -17.88 -16.51
C ALA A 57 -8.81 -18.12 -16.24
N LEU A 58 -8.32 -17.64 -15.10
CA LEU A 58 -6.91 -17.72 -14.68
C LEU A 58 -6.58 -19.02 -13.96
N ASP A 59 -7.57 -19.71 -13.38
CA ASP A 59 -7.42 -21.03 -12.76
C ASP A 59 -6.98 -22.12 -13.76
N GLU A 60 -7.11 -21.87 -15.07
CA GLU A 60 -6.69 -22.78 -16.14
C GLU A 60 -5.23 -22.57 -16.58
N LEU A 61 -4.57 -21.48 -16.14
CA LEU A 61 -3.18 -21.17 -16.50
C LEU A 61 -2.20 -21.81 -15.51
N ASP A 62 -1.01 -22.17 -16.00
CA ASP A 62 0.10 -22.50 -15.11
C ASP A 62 0.65 -21.26 -14.37
N ASP A 63 1.45 -21.46 -13.32
CA ASP A 63 1.98 -20.38 -12.48
C ASP A 63 2.75 -19.29 -13.26
N VAL A 64 3.44 -19.68 -14.35
CA VAL A 64 4.27 -18.76 -15.13
C VAL A 64 3.40 -17.94 -16.07
N GLU A 65 2.48 -18.59 -16.77
CA GLU A 65 1.51 -17.93 -17.65
C GLU A 65 0.59 -17.01 -16.86
N TRP A 66 0.11 -17.45 -15.70
CA TRP A 66 -0.66 -16.64 -14.76
C TRP A 66 0.10 -15.38 -14.33
N TYR A 67 1.38 -15.52 -13.98
CA TYR A 67 2.22 -14.40 -13.55
C TYR A 67 2.43 -13.40 -14.69
N VAL A 68 2.72 -13.87 -15.90
CA VAL A 68 2.92 -13.02 -17.07
C VAL A 68 1.62 -12.32 -17.45
N HIS A 69 0.49 -13.01 -17.43
CA HIS A 69 -0.82 -12.42 -17.72
C HIS A 69 -1.19 -11.35 -16.69
N THR A 70 -1.02 -11.64 -15.40
CA THR A 70 -1.44 -10.75 -14.31
C THR A 70 -0.53 -9.53 -14.14
N PHE A 71 0.79 -9.72 -14.25
CA PHE A 71 1.77 -8.69 -13.92
C PHE A 71 2.61 -8.22 -15.11
N GLY A 72 2.46 -8.79 -16.30
CA GLY A 72 3.32 -8.50 -17.45
C GLY A 72 3.33 -7.03 -17.83
N ASP A 73 2.15 -6.40 -17.93
CA ASP A 73 2.04 -4.98 -18.24
C ASP A 73 2.58 -4.07 -17.13
N ALA A 74 2.21 -4.35 -15.89
CA ALA A 74 2.73 -3.61 -14.74
C ALA A 74 4.27 -3.70 -14.66
N ARG A 75 4.83 -4.87 -14.95
CA ARG A 75 6.27 -5.11 -15.00
C ARG A 75 6.93 -4.35 -16.14
N ARG A 76 6.34 -4.32 -17.34
CA ARG A 76 6.82 -3.50 -18.46
C ARG A 76 6.83 -2.02 -18.11
N MET A 77 5.74 -1.51 -17.55
CA MET A 77 5.62 -0.11 -17.16
C MET A 77 6.61 0.25 -16.05
N ALA A 78 6.76 -0.60 -15.02
CA ALA A 78 7.74 -0.41 -13.97
C ALA A 78 9.17 -0.38 -14.53
N ALA A 79 9.50 -1.27 -15.48
CA ALA A 79 10.81 -1.26 -16.14
C ALA A 79 11.06 0.05 -16.90
N GLN A 80 10.05 0.59 -17.60
CA GLN A 80 10.14 1.88 -18.28
C GLN A 80 10.38 3.04 -17.30
N ILE A 81 9.62 3.08 -16.19
CA ILE A 81 9.78 4.10 -15.14
C ILE A 81 11.17 4.02 -14.50
N LEU A 82 11.64 2.81 -14.20
CA LEU A 82 12.96 2.60 -13.62
C LEU A 82 14.08 3.03 -14.58
N ALA A 83 13.94 2.73 -15.87
CA ALA A 83 14.87 3.18 -16.91
C ALA A 83 14.87 4.71 -17.04
N ALA A 84 13.69 5.34 -17.07
CA ALA A 84 13.55 6.79 -17.18
C ALA A 84 14.07 7.56 -15.96
N THR A 85 13.94 6.98 -14.76
CA THR A 85 14.38 7.63 -13.51
C THR A 85 15.87 7.44 -13.20
N ASN A 86 16.58 6.61 -13.98
CA ASN A 86 17.99 6.25 -13.77
C ASN A 86 18.30 5.85 -12.30
N ARG A 87 17.30 5.34 -11.58
CA ARG A 87 17.38 4.93 -10.17
C ARG A 87 17.88 3.50 -10.02
N ILE A 88 18.09 2.80 -11.13
CA ILE A 88 18.68 1.47 -11.14
C ILE A 88 20.16 1.65 -10.89
N ARG A 89 20.57 1.45 -9.63
CA ARG A 89 21.99 1.35 -9.33
C ARG A 89 22.58 0.15 -10.07
N GLY A 90 23.67 0.37 -10.78
CA GLY A 90 24.40 -0.70 -11.42
C GLY A 90 24.90 -1.72 -10.39
N PHE A 91 25.18 -2.95 -10.83
CA PHE A 91 25.73 -3.99 -9.95
C PHE A 91 26.99 -3.51 -9.21
N GLN A 92 27.87 -2.76 -9.89
CA GLN A 92 29.07 -2.18 -9.28
C GLN A 92 28.74 -1.12 -8.23
N GLU A 93 27.79 -0.21 -8.49
CA GLU A 93 27.36 0.79 -7.52
C GLU A 93 26.74 0.17 -6.27
N ILE A 94 25.97 -0.92 -6.42
CA ILE A 94 25.45 -1.69 -5.28
C ILE A 94 26.59 -2.33 -4.50
N ARG A 95 27.58 -2.89 -5.19
CA ARG A 95 28.75 -3.51 -4.57
C ARG A 95 29.59 -2.49 -3.81
N GLU A 96 29.88 -1.34 -4.41
CA GLU A 96 30.59 -0.22 -3.79
C GLU A 96 29.81 0.32 -2.58
N ALA A 97 28.51 0.53 -2.70
CA ALA A 97 27.67 0.96 -1.58
C ALA A 97 27.66 -0.04 -0.41
N ARG A 98 27.83 -1.33 -0.67
CA ARG A 98 27.99 -2.37 0.36
C ARG A 98 29.40 -2.38 0.98
N GLN A 99 30.41 -1.91 0.26
CA GLN A 99 31.78 -1.78 0.77
C GLN A 99 31.94 -0.55 1.67
N VAL A 100 31.10 0.47 1.51
CA VAL A 100 31.04 1.61 2.45
C VAL A 100 30.60 1.08 3.81
N LYS A 101 31.57 0.87 4.71
CA LYS A 101 31.31 0.51 6.10
C LYS A 101 30.52 1.65 6.74
N ARG A 102 29.24 1.40 7.04
CA ARG A 102 28.43 2.34 7.81
C ARG A 102 29.05 2.50 9.19
N ALA A 103 29.10 3.74 9.68
CA ALA A 103 29.51 3.99 11.05
C ALA A 103 28.64 3.16 12.00
N PRO A 104 29.23 2.55 13.04
CA PRO A 104 28.46 1.84 14.06
C PRO A 104 27.38 2.75 14.63
N HIS A 105 26.17 2.22 14.78
CA HIS A 105 25.08 2.95 15.41
C HIS A 105 25.43 3.24 16.88
N VAL A 106 25.41 4.50 17.28
CA VAL A 106 25.60 4.87 18.69
C VAL A 106 24.31 4.55 19.43
N LEU A 107 24.36 3.62 20.39
CA LEU A 107 23.20 3.26 21.19
C LEU A 107 23.00 4.30 22.31
N THR A 108 21.75 4.69 22.55
CA THR A 108 21.37 5.57 23.66
C THR A 108 20.36 4.86 24.52
N ALA A 109 20.65 4.71 25.81
CA ALA A 109 19.72 4.20 26.79
C ALA A 109 18.69 5.28 27.11
N THR A 110 17.42 4.93 27.00
CA THR A 110 16.31 5.80 27.37
C THR A 110 15.99 5.63 28.86
N PRO A 111 15.76 6.72 29.63
CA PRO A 111 15.38 6.59 31.03
C PRO A 111 14.08 5.80 31.19
N GLY A 112 14.04 4.90 32.18
CA GLY A 112 12.89 4.04 32.47
C GLY A 112 12.74 2.80 31.57
N TRP A 113 13.60 2.64 30.57
CA TRP A 113 13.63 1.43 29.73
C TRP A 113 14.56 0.36 30.30
N PRO A 114 14.31 -0.93 30.01
CA PRO A 114 15.20 -2.01 30.40
C PRO A 114 16.59 -1.86 29.75
N PRO A 115 17.66 -2.42 30.36
CA PRO A 115 19.02 -2.33 29.83
C PRO A 115 19.14 -2.86 28.39
N ILE A 116 19.88 -2.13 27.55
CA ILE A 116 20.08 -2.50 26.14
C ILE A 116 21.34 -3.36 26.02
N ARG A 117 21.22 -4.60 25.54
CA ARG A 117 22.40 -5.45 25.29
C ARG A 117 23.24 -4.86 24.16
N ILE A 118 24.53 -4.60 24.39
CA ILE A 118 25.43 -4.09 23.35
C ILE A 118 25.99 -5.29 22.55
N PRO A 119 25.72 -5.40 21.24
CA PRO A 119 26.25 -6.49 20.42
C PRO A 119 27.78 -6.47 20.40
N GLY A 120 28.41 -7.63 20.59
CA GLY A 120 29.88 -7.78 20.56
C GLY A 120 30.63 -7.42 21.84
N SER A 121 29.94 -7.10 22.94
CA SER A 121 30.54 -6.56 24.18
C SER A 121 30.60 -7.54 25.37
N ASN A 122 30.88 -8.83 25.14
CA ASN A 122 30.98 -9.85 26.21
C ASN A 122 29.80 -9.88 27.22
N GLY A 123 28.59 -9.60 26.74
CA GLY A 123 27.39 -9.60 27.60
C GLY A 123 27.15 -8.32 28.39
N ARG A 124 27.86 -7.23 28.09
CA ARG A 124 27.60 -5.90 28.67
C ARG A 124 26.26 -5.36 28.20
N TYR A 125 25.58 -4.69 29.12
CA TYR A 125 24.35 -3.96 28.87
C TYR A 125 24.62 -2.46 29.05
N LEU A 126 23.98 -1.64 28.21
CA LEU A 126 23.92 -0.20 28.36
C LEU A 126 22.72 0.13 29.24
N THR A 127 22.99 0.71 30.41
CA THR A 127 21.95 1.28 31.27
C THR A 127 21.95 2.80 31.17
N TYR A 128 20.83 3.44 31.52
CA TYR A 128 20.73 4.90 31.54
C TYR A 128 21.73 5.55 32.51
N ASN A 129 22.00 4.89 33.65
CA ASN A 129 22.93 5.40 34.66
C ASN A 129 24.38 5.31 34.21
N ASP A 130 24.78 4.19 33.60
CA ASP A 130 26.15 4.01 33.09
C ASP A 130 26.47 5.04 32.00
N GLN A 131 25.51 5.30 31.10
CA GLN A 131 25.69 6.29 30.05
C GLN A 131 25.84 7.72 30.59
N ARG A 132 25.18 8.04 31.70
CA ARG A 132 25.32 9.35 32.35
C ARG A 132 26.68 9.53 33.03
N GLN A 133 27.23 8.45 33.57
CA GLN A 133 28.54 8.47 34.24
C GLN A 133 29.69 8.54 33.24
N GLU A 134 29.57 7.92 32.07
CA GLU A 134 30.58 8.05 30.99
C GLU A 134 30.55 9.42 30.29
N ALA A 135 29.46 10.20 30.44
CA ALA A 135 29.28 11.51 29.81
C ALA A 135 29.62 12.71 30.71
N ALA A 136 30.01 12.47 31.97
CA ALA A 136 30.39 13.49 32.96
C ALA A 136 31.90 13.48 33.20
#